data_AF-A0A8S9GNW2-F1
#
_entry.id   AF-A0A8S9GNW2-F1
#
_cell.length_a   1.000
_cell.length_b   1.000
_cell.length_c   1.000
_cell.angle_alpha   90.00
_cell.angle_beta   90.00
_cell.angle_gamma   90.00
#
_symmetry.space_group_name_H-M   'P 1'
#
loop_
_entity.id
_entity.type
_entity.pdbx_description
1 polymer ?
#
loop_
_entity_poly.entity_id
_entity_poly.type
_entity_poly.pdbx_seq_one_letter_code
_entity_poly.pdbx_strand_id
1 'polypeptide(L)'
;MADLNLWQFPPPPYATSTTQTLFNPQEDLPGPRCGHTLTAVYHRLILFGGVEYPKNIHLIRGNHEAEATNTVYGFLDECIERIECNDGNRAFKLINDFFSHLPLAALIEKKIFSVHGGIGSSVFTIKQITNIKRPVDMDCEYNYKVVKDLLWSDPTAHDSILGIGVNERGPHVVSFGPDRVNAFCERNDIDMIIRGHECVLDGFERFAQGKLITVFSATNYCGKFKNAVAILVIGRNLDVVPKLIHPLPPPISPSENVPDKAWIEVDRERQPTPIRGQRKPDFEQGSTS
;
A
#
# COMPACT_ATOMS: atom_id res chain seq x y z
N MET A 1 43.85 -3.46 -18.62
CA MET A 1 43.64 -2.24 -17.80
C MET A 1 43.10 -1.17 -18.71
N ALA A 2 41.81 -0.84 -18.59
CA ALA A 2 41.20 0.32 -19.19
C ALA A 2 40.25 0.88 -18.12
N ASP A 3 40.67 2.00 -17.52
CA ASP A 3 39.95 2.74 -16.50
C ASP A 3 38.70 3.40 -17.10
N LEU A 4 37.54 3.17 -16.48
CA LEU A 4 36.30 3.91 -16.74
C LEU A 4 35.88 4.63 -15.45
N ASN A 5 36.57 5.74 -15.17
CA ASN A 5 36.13 6.77 -14.24
C ASN A 5 34.97 7.56 -14.89
N LEU A 6 33.72 7.17 -14.61
CA LEU A 6 32.51 7.90 -15.03
C LEU A 6 31.82 8.66 -13.89
N TRP A 7 32.48 8.86 -12.75
CA TRP A 7 31.92 9.54 -11.57
C TRP A 7 32.56 10.90 -11.24
N GLN A 8 33.04 11.66 -12.24
CA GLN A 8 33.68 12.97 -12.01
C GLN A 8 33.02 14.16 -12.73
N PHE A 9 31.71 14.11 -12.95
CA PHE A 9 30.98 15.34 -13.25
C PHE A 9 30.07 15.67 -12.06
N PRO A 10 30.26 16.82 -11.38
CA PRO A 10 29.25 17.28 -10.44
C PRO A 10 27.92 17.43 -11.19
N PRO A 11 26.77 17.10 -10.56
CA PRO A 11 25.47 17.31 -11.18
C PRO A 11 25.38 18.76 -11.67
N PRO A 12 24.81 19.02 -12.85
CA PRO A 12 24.64 20.39 -13.33
C PRO A 12 23.92 21.19 -12.24
N PRO A 13 24.36 22.42 -11.93
CA PRO A 13 23.68 23.24 -10.94
C PRO A 13 22.24 23.44 -11.42
N TYR A 14 21.29 22.82 -10.72
CA TYR A 14 19.87 23.10 -10.92
C TYR A 14 19.69 24.58 -10.63
N ALA A 15 19.48 25.36 -11.69
CA ALA A 15 19.08 26.75 -11.56
C ALA A 15 17.86 26.78 -10.63
N THR A 16 17.88 27.69 -9.67
CA THR A 16 16.75 28.04 -8.82
C THR A 16 15.65 28.64 -9.67
N SER A 17 14.97 27.81 -10.46
CA SER A 17 13.72 28.11 -11.11
C SER A 17 12.75 27.05 -10.65
N THR A 18 11.80 27.49 -9.85
CA THR A 18 10.55 26.84 -9.47
C THR A 18 10.30 25.54 -10.24
N THR A 19 10.37 24.40 -9.55
CA THR A 19 10.01 23.09 -10.09
C THR A 19 8.53 23.12 -10.48
N GLN A 20 8.23 23.56 -11.71
CA GLN A 20 6.93 23.38 -12.32
C GLN A 20 6.87 21.94 -12.81
N THR A 21 6.37 21.05 -11.95
CA THR A 21 5.87 19.75 -12.36
C THR A 21 4.61 19.99 -13.18
N LEU A 22 4.74 19.94 -14.51
CA LEU A 22 3.61 19.88 -15.42
C LEU A 22 2.97 18.50 -15.26
N PHE A 23 1.83 18.43 -14.58
CA PHE A 23 0.93 17.28 -14.60
C PHE A 23 0.30 17.24 -16.00
N ASN A 24 0.48 16.15 -16.75
CA ASN A 24 -0.10 16.03 -18.09
C ASN A 24 -1.37 15.17 -17.99
N PRO A 25 -2.57 15.76 -17.95
CA PRO A 25 -3.82 15.04 -17.72
C PRO A 25 -4.19 14.04 -18.83
N GLN A 26 -3.48 14.01 -19.97
CA GLN A 26 -3.64 13.00 -21.02
C GLN A 26 -2.71 11.78 -20.85
N GLU A 27 -1.53 11.95 -20.25
CA GLU A 27 -0.56 10.86 -20.03
C GLU A 27 -0.64 10.25 -18.62
N ASP A 28 -1.28 10.97 -17.67
CA ASP A 28 -1.37 10.62 -16.25
C ASP A 28 -2.80 10.15 -15.82
N LEU A 29 -3.63 9.68 -16.76
CA LEU A 29 -4.94 9.08 -16.44
C LEU A 29 -4.76 7.84 -15.56
N PRO A 30 -5.74 7.43 -14.72
CA PRO A 30 -5.60 6.22 -13.91
C PRO A 30 -5.41 4.97 -14.80
N GLY A 31 -4.23 4.36 -14.72
CA GLY A 31 -3.86 3.14 -15.45
C GLY A 31 -4.32 1.86 -14.73
N PRO A 32 -4.00 0.67 -15.28
CA PRO A 32 -4.14 -0.59 -14.54
C PRO A 32 -3.32 -0.57 -13.25
N ARG A 33 -3.53 -1.53 -12.32
CA ARG A 33 -3.01 -1.48 -10.93
C ARG A 33 -1.52 -1.09 -10.75
N CYS A 34 -0.64 -1.37 -11.73
CA CYS A 34 0.75 -0.88 -11.77
C CYS A 34 1.10 -0.04 -13.01
N GLY A 35 0.15 0.20 -13.92
CA GLY A 35 0.34 1.10 -15.04
C GLY A 35 0.40 2.53 -14.52
N HIS A 36 1.53 3.18 -14.80
CA HIS A 36 2.00 4.46 -14.27
C HIS A 36 2.96 4.35 -13.08
N THR A 37 3.68 3.25 -12.87
CA THR A 37 4.71 3.24 -11.82
C THR A 37 5.94 4.08 -12.22
N LEU A 38 6.22 4.26 -13.53
CA LEU A 38 7.28 5.17 -14.00
C LEU A 38 6.80 6.62 -14.10
N THR A 39 5.55 6.87 -14.54
CA THR A 39 4.97 8.24 -14.60
C THR A 39 4.38 8.72 -13.29
N ALA A 40 4.02 7.84 -12.35
CA ALA A 40 3.57 8.28 -11.04
C ALA A 40 4.70 9.08 -10.42
N VAL A 41 4.48 10.39 -10.37
CA VAL A 41 5.22 11.37 -9.60
C VAL A 41 5.54 10.81 -8.20
N TYR A 42 4.71 9.91 -7.67
CA TYR A 42 4.98 9.04 -6.53
C TYR A 42 6.29 8.24 -6.62
N HIS A 43 6.48 7.31 -7.55
CA HIS A 43 7.68 6.45 -7.53
C HIS A 43 8.95 7.26 -7.81
N ARG A 44 8.86 8.29 -8.67
CA ARG A 44 9.97 9.24 -8.89
C ARG A 44 10.28 10.04 -7.62
N LEU A 45 9.31 10.72 -7.00
CA LEU A 45 9.54 11.50 -5.77
C LEU A 45 9.91 10.64 -4.56
N ILE A 46 9.41 9.41 -4.49
CA ILE A 46 9.60 8.52 -3.33
C ILE A 46 10.97 7.82 -3.42
N LEU A 47 11.38 7.36 -4.61
CA LEU A 47 12.73 6.82 -4.81
C LEU A 47 13.79 7.93 -4.73
N PHE A 48 13.62 9.04 -5.46
CA PHE A 48 14.58 10.14 -5.41
C PHE A 48 14.54 10.86 -4.06
N GLY A 49 13.37 11.07 -3.46
CA GLY A 49 13.24 11.64 -2.11
C GLY A 49 13.78 10.72 -1.02
N GLY A 50 13.63 9.41 -1.15
CA GLY A 50 14.27 8.44 -0.24
C GLY A 50 15.80 8.47 -0.31
N VAL A 51 16.38 8.71 -1.49
CA VAL A 51 17.83 8.86 -1.68
C VAL A 51 18.33 10.22 -1.20
N GLU A 52 17.58 11.29 -1.49
CA GLU A 52 17.93 12.68 -1.13
C GLU A 52 17.75 12.94 0.37
N TYR A 53 16.71 12.35 0.98
CA TYR A 53 16.35 12.52 2.39
C TYR A 53 16.22 11.18 3.14
N PRO A 54 17.31 10.39 3.22
CA PRO A 54 17.28 9.03 3.77
C PRO A 54 16.97 8.95 5.27
N LYS A 55 17.03 10.10 5.97
CA LYS A 55 16.67 10.22 7.39
C LYS A 55 15.22 10.66 7.62
N ASN A 56 14.51 11.02 6.55
CA ASN A 56 13.16 11.60 6.63
C ASN A 56 12.14 10.77 5.87
N ILE A 57 12.55 10.15 4.76
CA ILE A 57 11.69 9.33 3.92
C ILE A 57 12.15 7.88 4.05
N HIS A 58 11.21 7.03 4.49
CA HIS A 58 11.45 5.60 4.67
C HIS A 58 10.45 4.83 3.82
N LEU A 59 10.97 3.90 3.02
CA LEU A 59 10.17 3.06 2.14
C LEU A 59 10.10 1.67 2.74
N ILE A 60 8.91 1.08 2.77
CA ILE A 60 8.72 -0.35 3.06
C ILE A 60 8.24 -1.05 1.80
N ARG A 61 8.60 -2.32 1.66
CA ARG A 61 8.23 -3.15 0.52
C ARG A 61 6.75 -3.51 0.57
N GLY A 62 6.06 -3.37 -0.56
CA GLY A 62 4.72 -3.93 -0.77
C GLY A 62 4.73 -5.14 -1.70
N ASN A 63 3.55 -5.70 -1.95
CA ASN A 63 3.40 -6.87 -2.82
C ASN A 63 3.58 -6.55 -4.32
N HIS A 64 3.46 -5.27 -4.68
CA HIS A 64 3.66 -4.74 -6.03
C HIS A 64 5.11 -4.32 -6.30
N GLU A 65 6.01 -4.52 -5.35
CA GLU A 65 7.45 -4.37 -5.47
C GLU A 65 8.11 -5.77 -5.53
N ALA A 66 7.58 -6.64 -6.39
CA ALA A 66 8.01 -8.02 -6.56
C ALA A 66 7.88 -8.45 -8.02
N GLU A 67 8.96 -8.97 -8.59
CA GLU A 67 9.08 -9.25 -10.03
C GLU A 67 7.89 -10.00 -10.64
N ALA A 68 7.40 -11.06 -9.98
CA ALA A 68 6.23 -11.81 -10.41
C ALA A 68 4.96 -10.93 -10.53
N THR A 69 4.72 -10.04 -9.58
CA THR A 69 3.60 -9.10 -9.60
C THR A 69 3.82 -8.04 -10.69
N ASN A 70 5.00 -7.43 -10.74
CA ASN A 70 5.35 -6.40 -11.70
C ASN A 70 5.27 -6.87 -13.16
N THR A 71 5.56 -8.16 -13.41
CA THR A 71 5.46 -8.80 -14.74
C THR A 71 4.01 -8.90 -15.22
N VAL A 72 3.08 -9.22 -14.32
CA VAL A 72 1.67 -9.49 -14.68
C VAL A 72 0.82 -8.22 -14.69
N TYR A 73 1.14 -7.24 -13.83
CA TYR A 73 0.29 -6.07 -13.62
C TYR A 73 0.75 -4.79 -14.35
N GLY A 74 1.62 -4.93 -15.36
CA GLY A 74 1.91 -3.89 -16.35
C GLY A 74 3.18 -3.07 -16.12
N PHE A 75 3.95 -3.31 -15.05
CA PHE A 75 5.20 -2.57 -14.83
C PHE A 75 6.29 -2.95 -15.83
N LEU A 76 6.37 -4.22 -16.21
CA LEU A 76 7.29 -4.68 -17.27
C LEU A 76 6.95 -4.01 -18.60
N ASP A 77 5.67 -4.04 -18.99
CA ASP A 77 5.19 -3.43 -20.22
C ASP A 77 5.51 -1.93 -20.24
N GLU A 78 5.27 -1.22 -19.13
CA GLU A 78 5.58 0.20 -19.00
C GLU A 78 7.10 0.47 -19.12
N CYS A 79 7.95 -0.38 -18.53
CA CYS A 79 9.41 -0.25 -18.68
C CYS A 79 9.84 -0.42 -20.14
N ILE A 80 9.25 -1.37 -20.86
CA ILE A 80 9.56 -1.65 -22.27
C ILE A 80 9.06 -0.51 -23.18
N GLU A 81 7.84 0.00 -22.93
CA GLU A 81 7.22 1.02 -23.76
C GLU A 81 7.85 2.41 -23.55
N ARG A 82 8.22 2.77 -22.32
CA ARG A 82 8.68 4.14 -21.99
C ARG A 82 10.20 4.31 -22.04
N ILE A 83 10.98 3.24 -21.91
CA ILE A 83 12.45 3.31 -21.93
C ILE A 83 12.92 2.83 -23.30
N GLU A 84 13.25 3.81 -24.15
CA GLU A 84 13.69 3.58 -25.53
C GLU A 84 14.95 2.67 -25.61
N CYS A 85 15.11 1.98 -26.75
CA CYS A 85 16.32 1.24 -27.15
C CYS A 85 16.77 0.05 -26.26
N ASN A 86 15.97 -1.01 -26.14
CA ASN A 86 16.30 -2.29 -25.46
C ASN A 86 16.62 -2.21 -23.95
N ASP A 87 16.72 -1.01 -23.37
CA ASP A 87 17.07 -0.81 -21.97
C ASP A 87 15.90 -1.01 -20.99
N GLY A 88 14.65 -1.07 -21.46
CA GLY A 88 13.47 -1.32 -20.61
C GLY A 88 13.56 -2.61 -19.80
N ASN A 89 14.01 -3.71 -20.42
CA ASN A 89 14.24 -4.98 -19.72
C ASN A 89 15.35 -4.88 -18.66
N ARG A 90 16.40 -4.09 -18.95
CA ARG A 90 17.50 -3.86 -18.01
C ARG A 90 17.02 -3.02 -16.82
N ALA A 91 16.27 -1.96 -17.08
CA ALA A 91 15.68 -1.10 -16.05
C ALA A 91 14.72 -1.90 -15.16
N PHE A 92 13.83 -2.70 -15.74
CA PHE A 92 12.93 -3.58 -14.99
C PHE A 92 13.70 -4.49 -14.02
N LYS A 93 14.79 -5.14 -14.49
CA LYS A 93 15.63 -6.00 -13.63
C LYS A 93 16.30 -5.21 -12.51
N LEU A 94 16.90 -4.05 -12.81
CA LEU A 94 17.57 -3.22 -11.80
C LEU A 94 16.59 -2.69 -10.74
N ILE A 95 15.38 -2.32 -11.15
CA ILE A 95 14.35 -1.82 -10.22
C ILE A 95 13.84 -2.96 -9.33
N ASN A 96 13.63 -4.16 -9.86
CA ASN A 96 13.26 -5.33 -9.04
C ASN A 96 14.38 -5.77 -8.10
N ASP A 97 15.64 -5.66 -8.52
CA ASP A 97 16.79 -5.87 -7.64
C ASP A 97 16.79 -4.84 -6.50
N PHE A 98 16.54 -3.55 -6.79
CA PHE A 98 16.34 -2.53 -5.75
C PHE A 98 15.19 -2.88 -4.80
N PHE A 99 14.03 -3.28 -5.32
CA PHE A 99 12.88 -3.67 -4.50
C PHE A 99 13.17 -4.83 -3.56
N SER A 100 14.03 -5.76 -3.97
CA SER A 100 14.45 -6.87 -3.11
C SER A 100 15.22 -6.42 -1.85
N HIS A 101 15.80 -5.21 -1.87
CA HIS A 101 16.53 -4.62 -0.75
C HIS A 101 15.67 -3.75 0.18
N LEU A 102 14.42 -3.46 -0.20
CA LEU A 102 13.51 -2.69 0.64
C LEU A 102 13.21 -3.43 1.97
N PRO A 103 13.10 -2.71 3.10
CA PRO A 103 12.69 -3.30 4.36
C PRO A 103 11.23 -3.76 4.28
N LEU A 104 10.90 -4.87 4.94
CA LEU A 104 9.53 -5.44 4.91
C LEU A 104 8.57 -4.75 5.88
N ALA A 105 9.11 -4.06 6.89
CA ALA A 105 8.34 -3.38 7.92
C ALA A 105 9.18 -2.27 8.54
N ALA A 106 8.50 -1.33 9.21
CA ALA A 106 9.11 -0.29 10.02
C ALA A 106 8.54 -0.32 11.44
N LEU A 107 9.35 0.07 12.43
CA LEU A 107 8.93 0.20 13.81
C LEU A 107 9.14 1.65 14.25
N ILE A 108 8.03 2.37 14.46
CA ILE A 108 8.02 3.79 14.79
C ILE A 108 7.93 3.93 16.31
N GLU A 109 8.91 4.63 16.90
CA GLU A 109 9.01 4.87 18.35
C GLU A 109 8.83 3.61 19.22
N LYS A 110 9.21 2.45 18.69
CA LYS A 110 9.04 1.13 19.33
C LYS A 110 7.60 0.76 19.71
N LYS A 111 6.61 1.52 19.23
CA LYS A 111 5.20 1.39 19.63
C LYS A 111 4.24 1.19 18.46
N ILE A 112 4.61 1.58 17.26
CA ILE A 112 3.77 1.40 16.07
C ILE A 112 4.52 0.54 15.05
N PHE A 113 3.95 -0.61 14.72
CA PHE A 113 4.48 -1.51 13.71
C PHE A 113 3.81 -1.23 12.36
N SER A 114 4.59 -0.82 11.37
CA SER A 114 4.11 -0.52 10.02
C SER A 114 4.53 -1.60 9.03
N VAL A 115 3.57 -2.12 8.27
CA VAL A 115 3.75 -3.24 7.31
C VAL A 115 2.80 -3.04 6.13
N HIS A 116 3.11 -3.56 4.94
CA HIS A 116 2.18 -3.44 3.81
C HIS A 116 0.97 -4.37 3.93
N GLY A 117 1.25 -5.67 4.00
CA GLY A 117 0.33 -6.77 4.23
C GLY A 117 -0.18 -6.79 5.67
N GLY A 118 0.14 -7.83 6.41
CA GLY A 118 -0.23 -7.93 7.81
C GLY A 118 0.64 -8.94 8.53
N ILE A 119 0.16 -9.45 9.67
CA ILE A 119 0.89 -10.45 10.46
C ILE A 119 0.57 -11.89 10.05
N GLY A 120 -0.54 -12.09 9.33
CA GLY A 120 -0.99 -13.39 8.87
C GLY A 120 -0.95 -14.48 9.94
N SER A 121 -0.45 -15.65 9.55
CA SER A 121 -0.44 -16.85 10.40
C SER A 121 0.95 -17.24 10.91
N SER A 122 2.02 -16.60 10.41
CA SER A 122 3.41 -16.94 10.76
C SER A 122 4.19 -15.84 11.48
N VAL A 123 3.71 -14.59 11.45
CA VAL A 123 4.40 -13.46 12.09
C VAL A 123 3.91 -13.32 13.53
N PHE A 124 4.78 -13.66 14.48
CA PHE A 124 4.50 -13.58 15.91
C PHE A 124 5.36 -12.54 16.62
N THR A 125 6.57 -12.31 16.14
CA THR A 125 7.53 -11.39 16.77
C THR A 125 8.23 -10.53 15.74
N ILE A 126 8.56 -9.30 16.11
CA ILE A 126 9.36 -8.39 15.27
C ILE A 126 10.75 -8.98 14.99
N LYS A 127 11.31 -9.75 15.93
CA LYS A 127 12.59 -10.45 15.77
C LYS A 127 12.63 -11.45 14.61
N GLN A 128 11.50 -12.08 14.27
CA GLN A 128 11.44 -12.94 13.08
C GLN A 128 11.77 -12.16 11.80
N ILE A 129 11.31 -10.91 11.73
CA ILE A 129 11.47 -10.05 10.56
C ILE A 129 12.90 -9.52 10.47
N THR A 130 13.52 -9.15 11.61
CA THR A 130 14.90 -8.65 11.63
C THR A 130 15.93 -9.69 11.19
N ASN A 131 15.58 -10.98 11.29
CA ASN A 131 16.47 -12.09 10.90
C ASN A 131 16.41 -12.42 9.40
N ILE A 132 15.48 -11.81 8.65
CA ILE A 132 15.36 -12.02 7.21
C ILE A 132 16.49 -11.25 6.52
N LYS A 133 17.37 -11.98 5.85
CA LYS A 133 18.46 -11.39 5.07
C LYS A 133 17.90 -10.70 3.83
N ARG A 134 18.53 -9.58 3.48
CA ARG A 134 18.28 -8.83 2.24
C ARG A 134 19.48 -9.02 1.29
N PRO A 135 19.27 -9.15 -0.03
CA PRO A 135 17.99 -9.06 -0.76
C PRO A 135 17.01 -10.18 -0.38
N VAL A 136 15.73 -9.82 -0.26
CA VAL A 136 14.67 -10.78 0.08
C VAL A 136 14.33 -11.58 -1.16
N ASP A 137 14.80 -12.81 -1.16
CA ASP A 137 14.46 -13.83 -2.14
C ASP A 137 13.09 -14.43 -1.82
N MET A 138 12.13 -14.24 -2.73
CA MET A 138 10.77 -14.76 -2.61
C MET A 138 10.68 -16.27 -2.86
N ASP A 139 11.72 -16.89 -3.41
CA ASP A 139 11.77 -18.34 -3.68
C ASP A 139 12.46 -19.11 -2.53
N CYS A 140 13.01 -18.39 -1.54
CA CYS A 140 13.66 -18.98 -0.38
C CYS A 140 12.62 -19.56 0.61
N GLU A 141 12.57 -20.89 0.68
CA GLU A 141 11.58 -21.66 1.44
C GLU A 141 11.53 -21.32 2.94
N TYR A 142 12.68 -21.01 3.55
CA TYR A 142 12.79 -20.79 5.01
C TYR A 142 11.99 -19.61 5.54
N ASN A 143 11.90 -18.51 4.77
CA ASN A 143 11.19 -17.30 5.18
C ASN A 143 9.98 -16.99 4.31
N TYR A 144 9.71 -17.81 3.29
CA TYR A 144 8.64 -17.59 2.32
C TYR A 144 7.31 -17.22 2.98
N LYS A 145 6.88 -18.00 3.98
CA LYS A 145 5.58 -17.80 4.63
C LYS A 145 5.51 -16.50 5.42
N VAL A 146 6.60 -16.12 6.11
CA VAL A 146 6.69 -14.86 6.86
C VAL A 146 6.64 -13.68 5.91
N VAL A 147 7.45 -13.70 4.85
CA VAL A 147 7.46 -12.62 3.85
C VAL A 147 6.10 -12.53 3.14
N LYS A 148 5.51 -13.67 2.78
CA LYS A 148 4.19 -13.71 2.15
C LYS A 148 3.10 -13.12 3.05
N ASP A 149 3.07 -13.49 4.33
CA ASP A 149 2.12 -12.91 5.29
C ASP A 149 2.32 -11.38 5.41
N LEU A 150 3.58 -10.91 5.51
CA LEU A 150 3.92 -9.49 5.59
C LEU A 150 3.51 -8.68 4.36
N LEU A 151 3.40 -9.30 3.17
CA LEU A 151 3.07 -8.59 1.93
C LEU A 151 1.61 -8.78 1.48
N TRP A 152 0.97 -9.91 1.80
CA TRP A 152 -0.31 -10.31 1.19
C TRP A 152 -1.45 -10.59 2.18
N SER A 153 -1.18 -10.76 3.47
CA SER A 153 -2.27 -11.09 4.41
C SER A 153 -3.18 -9.88 4.68
N ASP A 154 -4.44 -10.18 5.05
CA ASP A 154 -5.45 -9.17 5.40
C ASP A 154 -6.06 -9.45 6.78
N PRO A 155 -6.55 -8.42 7.50
CA PRO A 155 -7.50 -8.64 8.59
C PRO A 155 -8.76 -9.37 8.10
N THR A 156 -9.47 -10.03 9.00
CA THR A 156 -10.80 -10.57 8.70
C THR A 156 -11.81 -9.45 8.45
N ALA A 157 -12.94 -9.78 7.81
CA ALA A 157 -13.98 -8.80 7.47
C ALA A 157 -14.54 -8.03 8.67
N HIS A 158 -14.58 -8.67 9.84
CA HIS A 158 -15.19 -8.15 11.05
C HIS A 158 -14.41 -8.59 12.29
N ASP A 159 -14.40 -7.73 13.33
CA ASP A 159 -13.81 -8.01 14.64
C ASP A 159 -14.44 -9.24 15.35
N SER A 160 -15.59 -9.74 14.90
CA SER A 160 -16.19 -10.97 15.43
C SER A 160 -15.53 -12.25 14.91
N ILE A 161 -14.77 -12.17 13.81
CA ILE A 161 -14.13 -13.33 13.17
C ILE A 161 -12.70 -13.45 13.71
N LEU A 162 -12.49 -14.44 14.58
CA LEU A 162 -11.23 -14.72 15.24
C LEU A 162 -10.37 -15.74 14.48
N GLY A 163 -9.09 -15.79 14.80
CA GLY A 163 -8.16 -16.82 14.33
C GLY A 163 -7.62 -16.54 12.92
N ILE A 164 -7.34 -17.61 12.18
CA ILE A 164 -6.81 -17.54 10.81
C ILE A 164 -7.88 -18.07 9.85
N GLY A 165 -8.19 -17.29 8.82
CA GLY A 165 -9.10 -17.66 7.76
C GLY A 165 -8.40 -17.81 6.41
N VAL A 166 -9.12 -18.37 5.45
CA VAL A 166 -8.74 -18.34 4.03
C VAL A 166 -8.87 -16.91 3.51
N ASN A 167 -8.05 -16.54 2.53
CA ASN A 167 -8.13 -15.25 1.85
C ASN A 167 -8.41 -15.44 0.35
N GLU A 168 -9.26 -14.58 -0.20
CA GLU A 168 -9.70 -14.63 -1.60
C GLU A 168 -8.61 -14.20 -2.59
N ARG A 169 -7.53 -13.56 -2.13
CA ARG A 169 -6.40 -13.15 -2.98
C ARG A 169 -5.63 -14.30 -3.60
N GLY A 170 -5.78 -15.51 -3.08
CA GLY A 170 -5.25 -16.72 -3.71
C GLY A 170 -4.63 -17.72 -2.74
N PRO A 171 -4.00 -18.77 -3.28
CA PRO A 171 -3.54 -19.89 -2.50
C PRO A 171 -2.45 -19.49 -1.52
N HIS A 172 -2.56 -20.03 -0.31
CA HIS A 172 -1.66 -19.78 0.83
C HIS A 172 -1.60 -18.32 1.31
N VAL A 173 -2.55 -17.46 0.88
CA VAL A 173 -2.79 -16.17 1.51
C VAL A 173 -3.87 -16.37 2.58
N VAL A 174 -3.71 -15.69 3.71
CA VAL A 174 -4.59 -15.86 4.88
C VAL A 174 -5.20 -14.55 5.32
N SER A 175 -6.36 -14.65 5.96
CA SER A 175 -6.94 -13.58 6.77
C SER A 175 -6.65 -13.82 8.25
N PHE A 176 -6.55 -12.77 9.06
CA PHE A 176 -6.27 -12.88 10.49
C PHE A 176 -7.21 -12.03 11.36
N GLY A 177 -7.70 -12.62 12.45
CA GLY A 177 -8.64 -11.99 13.37
C GLY A 177 -8.00 -10.99 14.34
N PRO A 178 -8.82 -10.27 15.12
CA PRO A 178 -8.33 -9.28 16.07
C PRO A 178 -7.62 -9.92 17.27
N ASP A 179 -7.88 -11.18 17.59
CA ASP A 179 -7.13 -11.96 18.60
C ASP A 179 -5.65 -12.06 18.24
N ARG A 180 -5.34 -12.30 16.96
CA ARG A 180 -3.96 -12.31 16.43
C ARG A 180 -3.29 -10.95 16.59
N VAL A 181 -4.00 -9.86 16.27
CA VAL A 181 -3.51 -8.48 16.41
C VAL A 181 -3.20 -8.17 17.87
N ASN A 182 -4.14 -8.47 18.77
CA ASN A 182 -3.98 -8.25 20.21
C ASN A 182 -2.76 -9.02 20.77
N ALA A 183 -2.66 -10.31 20.45
CA ALA A 183 -1.55 -11.14 20.91
C ALA A 183 -0.20 -10.69 20.33
N PHE A 184 -0.17 -10.20 19.09
CA PHE A 184 1.05 -9.64 18.50
C PHE A 184 1.46 -8.34 19.19
N CYS A 185 0.50 -7.45 19.47
CA CYS A 185 0.76 -6.19 20.16
C CYS A 185 1.33 -6.42 21.56
N GLU A 186 0.67 -7.29 22.35
CA GLU A 186 1.10 -7.65 23.70
C GLU A 186 2.48 -8.30 23.70
N ARG A 187 2.72 -9.27 22.82
CA ARG A 187 3.99 -10.01 22.76
C ARG A 187 5.20 -9.12 22.42
N ASN A 188 4.97 -8.07 21.63
CA ASN A 188 6.04 -7.20 21.14
C ASN A 188 6.11 -5.84 21.86
N ASP A 189 5.27 -5.64 22.88
CA ASP A 189 5.13 -4.36 23.61
C ASP A 189 4.90 -3.15 22.68
N ILE A 190 4.01 -3.33 21.69
CA ILE A 190 3.58 -2.28 20.78
C ILE A 190 2.10 -1.95 20.99
N ASP A 191 1.71 -0.74 20.60
CA ASP A 191 0.34 -0.25 20.80
C ASP A 191 -0.54 -0.52 19.58
N MET A 192 0.05 -0.52 18.37
CA MET A 192 -0.72 -0.55 17.12
C MET A 192 0.06 -1.11 15.92
N ILE A 193 -0.70 -1.67 14.98
CA ILE A 193 -0.27 -2.02 13.62
C ILE A 193 -0.86 -1.00 12.62
N ILE A 194 -0.03 -0.43 11.75
CA ILE A 194 -0.49 0.38 10.61
C ILE A 194 -0.18 -0.40 9.33
N ARG A 195 -1.19 -0.60 8.48
CA ARG A 195 -1.04 -1.37 7.25
C ARG A 195 -1.67 -0.75 6.02
N GLY A 196 -1.22 -1.21 4.85
CA GLY A 196 -1.69 -0.75 3.54
C GLY A 196 -2.57 -1.78 2.82
N HIS A 197 -2.25 -2.06 1.56
CA HIS A 197 -2.75 -3.16 0.71
C HIS A 197 -4.25 -3.19 0.35
N GLU A 198 -5.15 -2.89 1.28
CA GLU A 198 -6.61 -2.90 1.05
C GLU A 198 -7.13 -1.51 0.69
N CYS A 199 -7.90 -1.44 -0.40
CA CYS A 199 -8.63 -0.24 -0.76
C CYS A 199 -9.84 -0.08 0.17
N VAL A 200 -9.80 0.93 1.02
CA VAL A 200 -10.89 1.28 1.95
C VAL A 200 -11.55 2.58 1.51
N LEU A 201 -12.89 2.65 1.56
CA LEU A 201 -13.67 3.73 0.94
C LEU A 201 -13.31 5.12 1.49
N ASP A 202 -13.16 5.24 2.81
CA ASP A 202 -12.82 6.50 3.48
C ASP A 202 -11.30 6.79 3.49
N GLY A 203 -10.50 5.97 2.81
CA GLY A 203 -9.05 6.08 2.77
C GLY A 203 -8.34 5.54 4.03
N PHE A 204 -9.06 5.32 5.13
CA PHE A 204 -8.57 4.55 6.27
C PHE A 204 -9.68 3.73 6.94
N GLU A 205 -9.30 2.68 7.66
CA GLU A 205 -10.22 1.83 8.42
C GLU A 205 -9.56 1.36 9.72
N ARG A 206 -10.37 1.20 10.78
CA ARG A 206 -9.92 0.68 12.08
C ARG A 206 -10.40 -0.76 12.28
N PHE A 207 -9.53 -1.59 12.81
CA PHE A 207 -9.78 -2.99 13.13
C PHE A 207 -9.20 -3.33 14.51
N ALA A 208 -9.67 -4.42 15.13
CA ALA A 208 -9.20 -4.88 16.44
C ALA A 208 -9.27 -3.78 17.51
N GLN A 209 -10.43 -3.14 17.64
CA GLN A 209 -10.66 -2.01 18.56
C GLN A 209 -9.69 -0.83 18.33
N GLY A 210 -9.20 -0.66 17.10
CA GLY A 210 -8.27 0.40 16.72
C GLY A 210 -6.80 0.07 16.94
N LYS A 211 -6.45 -1.16 17.33
CA LYS A 211 -5.04 -1.63 17.37
C LYS A 211 -4.50 -1.98 15.99
N LEU A 212 -5.34 -2.02 14.96
CA LEU A 212 -4.91 -2.06 13.58
C LEU A 212 -5.59 -0.94 12.79
N ILE A 213 -4.81 -0.21 11.99
CA ILE A 213 -5.34 0.79 11.05
C ILE A 213 -4.88 0.41 9.64
N THR A 214 -5.84 0.24 8.74
CA THR A 214 -5.60 0.18 7.29
C THR A 214 -5.60 1.60 6.74
N VAL A 215 -4.61 1.96 5.93
CA VAL A 215 -4.51 3.26 5.23
C VAL A 215 -4.32 3.03 3.74
N PHE A 216 -5.04 3.77 2.92
CA PHE A 216 -4.97 3.70 1.47
C PHE A 216 -4.79 5.09 0.87
N SER A 217 -3.77 5.25 0.02
CA SER A 217 -3.31 6.56 -0.45
C SER A 217 -3.43 6.79 -1.96
N ALA A 218 -4.25 6.00 -2.66
CA ALA A 218 -4.65 6.27 -4.06
C ALA A 218 -6.15 6.61 -4.17
N THR A 219 -6.49 7.81 -4.66
CA THR A 219 -7.90 8.25 -4.82
C THR A 219 -8.53 7.61 -6.04
N ASN A 220 -9.83 7.33 -6.00
CA ASN A 220 -10.58 6.74 -7.12
C ASN A 220 -9.79 5.59 -7.75
N TYR A 221 -9.41 4.62 -6.92
CA TYR A 221 -8.51 3.55 -7.28
C TYR A 221 -8.93 2.90 -8.60
N CYS A 222 -7.97 2.76 -9.54
CA CYS A 222 -8.22 2.25 -10.89
C CYS A 222 -9.39 2.91 -11.65
N GLY A 223 -9.78 4.14 -11.30
CA GLY A 223 -10.91 4.86 -11.89
C GLY A 223 -12.30 4.37 -11.47
N LYS A 224 -12.39 3.43 -10.52
CA LYS A 224 -13.63 2.63 -10.30
C LYS A 224 -14.22 2.74 -8.89
N PHE A 225 -13.37 2.85 -7.87
CA PHE A 225 -13.81 2.70 -6.48
C PHE A 225 -14.31 4.00 -5.84
N LYS A 226 -14.04 5.16 -6.46
CA LYS A 226 -14.40 6.50 -5.92
C LYS A 226 -13.96 6.74 -4.47
N ASN A 227 -13.00 5.96 -3.98
CA ASN A 227 -12.51 6.02 -2.61
C ASN A 227 -11.74 7.32 -2.38
N ALA A 228 -11.81 7.80 -1.14
CA ALA A 228 -10.93 8.84 -0.63
C ALA A 228 -9.52 8.27 -0.37
N VAL A 229 -8.59 9.19 -0.16
CA VAL A 229 -7.24 8.91 0.32
C VAL A 229 -7.12 9.36 1.76
N ALA A 230 -6.40 8.58 2.56
CA ALA A 230 -5.93 9.06 3.85
C ALA A 230 -4.39 9.07 3.89
N ILE A 231 -3.87 10.04 4.64
CA ILE A 231 -2.50 10.09 5.15
C ILE A 231 -2.61 10.12 6.67
N LEU A 232 -1.87 9.25 7.36
CA LEU A 232 -1.83 9.26 8.82
C LEU A 232 -0.72 10.16 9.30
N VAL A 233 -1.07 11.18 10.10
CA VAL A 233 -0.10 12.06 10.76
C VAL A 233 0.07 11.56 12.19
N ILE A 234 1.28 11.13 12.54
CA ILE A 234 1.63 10.65 13.88
C ILE A 234 2.30 11.79 14.65
N GLY A 235 1.67 12.23 15.74
CA GLY A 235 2.21 13.25 16.63
C GLY A 235 3.35 12.73 17.50
N ARG A 236 4.05 13.64 18.19
CA ARG A 236 5.15 13.26 19.12
C ARG A 236 4.70 12.39 20.29
N ASN A 237 3.43 12.50 20.68
CA ASN A 237 2.81 11.67 21.72
C ASN A 237 2.19 10.39 21.13
N LEU A 238 2.49 10.06 19.87
CA LEU A 238 1.93 8.94 19.12
C LEU A 238 0.42 9.02 18.83
N ASP A 239 -0.16 10.21 18.96
CA ASP A 239 -1.51 10.47 18.49
C ASP A 239 -1.59 10.31 16.97
N VAL A 240 -2.46 9.43 16.48
CA VAL A 240 -2.64 9.17 15.05
C VAL A 240 -3.86 9.94 14.53
N VAL A 241 -3.60 10.92 13.65
CA VAL A 241 -4.63 11.77 13.05
C VAL A 241 -4.71 11.53 11.55
N PRO A 242 -5.81 10.98 11.02
CA PRO A 242 -6.00 10.85 9.58
C PRO A 242 -6.27 12.21 8.92
N LYS A 243 -5.63 12.44 7.78
CA LYS A 243 -5.88 13.56 6.86
C LYS A 243 -6.45 13.00 5.57
N LEU A 244 -7.69 13.40 5.25
CA LEU A 244 -8.42 12.89 4.09
C LEU A 244 -8.23 13.80 2.88
N ILE A 245 -8.08 13.18 1.71
CA ILE A 245 -8.08 13.83 0.41
C ILE A 245 -9.13 13.11 -0.44
N HIS A 246 -10.18 13.84 -0.83
CA HIS A 246 -11.24 13.28 -1.67
C HIS A 246 -10.85 13.38 -3.14
N PRO A 247 -11.29 12.44 -4.00
CA PRO A 247 -11.09 12.56 -5.43
C PRO A 247 -11.71 13.86 -5.93
N LEU A 248 -11.01 14.55 -6.84
CA LEU A 248 -11.59 15.67 -7.56
C LEU A 248 -12.83 15.16 -8.33
N PRO A 249 -13.93 15.94 -8.38
CA PRO A 249 -15.06 15.57 -9.21
C PRO A 249 -14.56 15.36 -10.65
N PRO A 250 -15.09 14.33 -11.36
CA PRO A 250 -14.67 14.08 -12.73
C PRO A 250 -14.86 15.37 -13.55
N PRO A 251 -13.96 15.66 -14.51
CA PRO A 251 -14.22 16.71 -15.49
C PRO A 251 -15.61 16.47 -16.08
N ILE A 252 -16.44 17.52 -16.14
CA ILE A 252 -17.74 17.44 -16.80
C ILE A 252 -17.45 17.27 -18.30
N SER A 253 -17.30 16.03 -18.77
CA SER A 253 -17.34 15.68 -20.18
C SER A 253 -18.66 14.97 -20.48
N PRO A 254 -19.34 15.30 -21.60
CA PRO A 254 -20.56 14.61 -21.98
C PRO A 254 -20.21 13.19 -22.45
N SER A 255 -20.72 12.19 -21.74
CA SER A 255 -20.95 10.80 -22.16
C SER A 255 -19.84 10.11 -22.97
N GLU A 256 -19.09 9.21 -22.33
CA GLU A 256 -18.54 8.04 -23.02
C GLU A 256 -18.97 6.77 -22.29
N ASN A 257 -19.82 6.00 -22.97
CA ASN A 257 -20.27 4.68 -22.57
C ASN A 257 -19.09 3.69 -22.63
N VAL A 258 -18.56 3.28 -21.49
CA VAL A 258 -17.65 2.13 -21.41
C VAL A 258 -18.49 0.89 -21.03
N PRO A 259 -18.45 -0.22 -21.78
CA PRO A 259 -19.31 -1.37 -21.51
C PRO A 259 -18.92 -2.11 -20.22
N ASP A 260 -19.92 -2.42 -19.40
CA ASP A 260 -19.82 -3.25 -18.21
C ASP A 260 -19.20 -4.63 -18.53
N LYS A 261 -18.12 -4.99 -17.84
CA LYS A 261 -17.62 -6.37 -17.78
C LYS A 261 -17.56 -6.86 -16.33
N ALA A 262 -18.63 -7.54 -15.93
CA ALA A 262 -18.71 -8.82 -15.21
C ALA A 262 -17.72 -9.16 -14.06
N TRP A 263 -17.35 -8.19 -13.21
CA TRP A 263 -16.66 -8.47 -11.94
C TRP A 263 -17.32 -7.75 -10.74
N ILE A 264 -18.59 -7.33 -10.90
CA ILE A 264 -19.26 -6.29 -10.09
C ILE A 264 -19.87 -6.78 -8.76
N GLU A 265 -19.83 -8.06 -8.40
CA GLU A 265 -20.64 -8.54 -7.25
C GLU A 265 -19.95 -8.66 -5.89
N VAL A 266 -18.64 -8.45 -5.75
CA VAL A 266 -17.93 -8.93 -4.54
C VAL A 266 -17.84 -7.91 -3.38
N ASP A 267 -18.15 -6.63 -3.56
CA ASP A 267 -17.94 -5.61 -2.50
C ASP A 267 -19.20 -4.91 -1.97
N ARG A 268 -20.40 -5.43 -2.30
CA ARG A 268 -21.66 -4.85 -1.80
C ARG A 268 -22.07 -5.33 -0.42
N GLU A 269 -21.44 -6.37 0.13
CA GLU A 269 -21.88 -7.00 1.38
C GLU A 269 -21.23 -6.45 2.66
N ARG A 270 -20.23 -5.55 2.57
CA ARG A 270 -19.68 -4.90 3.77
C ARG A 270 -20.35 -3.55 3.98
N GLN A 271 -21.22 -3.48 4.99
CA GLN A 271 -21.79 -2.20 5.41
C GLN A 271 -20.66 -1.27 5.88
N PRO A 272 -20.65 0.01 5.43
CA PRO A 272 -19.71 0.99 5.95
C PRO A 272 -19.88 1.12 7.46
N THR A 273 -18.75 1.20 8.17
CA THR A 273 -18.72 1.36 9.62
C THR A 273 -19.57 2.58 10.02
N PRO A 274 -20.52 2.44 10.98
CA PRO A 274 -21.35 3.56 11.38
C PRO A 274 -20.51 4.72 11.90
N ILE A 275 -20.82 5.94 11.45
CA ILE A 275 -20.25 7.18 12.00
C ILE A 275 -20.64 7.26 13.48
N ARG A 276 -19.68 7.10 14.39
CA ARG A 276 -19.95 7.18 15.83
C ARG A 276 -20.10 8.65 16.25
N GLY A 277 -21.35 9.08 16.44
CA GLY A 277 -21.68 10.44 16.89
C GLY A 277 -23.16 10.86 16.77
N GLN A 278 -24.01 10.13 16.05
CA GLN A 278 -25.45 10.38 16.03
C GLN A 278 -26.19 9.36 16.90
N ARG A 279 -27.00 9.85 17.86
CA ARG A 279 -27.99 9.03 18.56
C ARG A 279 -28.92 8.40 17.53
N LYS A 280 -29.18 7.10 17.63
CA LYS A 280 -30.22 6.43 16.84
C LYS A 280 -31.56 7.17 17.08
N PRO A 281 -32.36 7.47 16.05
CA PRO A 281 -33.74 7.86 16.26
C PRO A 281 -34.49 6.64 16.82
N ASP A 282 -35.22 6.86 17.90
CA ASP A 282 -36.11 5.86 18.49
C ASP A 282 -37.15 5.44 17.43
N PHE A 283 -37.19 4.15 17.11
CA PHE A 283 -38.32 3.60 16.36
C PHE A 283 -39.51 3.57 17.32
N GLU A 284 -40.40 4.55 17.18
CA GLU A 284 -41.74 4.49 17.75
C GLU A 284 -42.41 3.18 17.32
N GLN A 285 -42.81 2.39 18.32
CA GLN A 285 -43.75 1.29 18.14
C GLN A 285 -45.09 1.87 17.68
N GLY A 286 -45.33 1.83 16.37
CA GLY A 286 -46.65 2.00 15.80
C GLY A 286 -47.50 0.76 16.06
N SER A 287 -48.21 0.76 17.18
CA SER A 287 -49.47 0.04 17.32
C SER A 287 -50.45 0.50 16.24
N THR A 288 -51.16 -0.42 15.58
CA THR A 288 -52.63 -0.40 15.46
C THR A 288 -53.13 -1.60 14.65
N SER A 289 -54.05 -2.32 15.31
CA SER A 289 -55.28 -2.97 14.79
C SER A 289 -55.18 -3.96 13.64
#